data_AF-A0A450WVK4-F1
#
_entry.id   AF-A0A450WVK4-F1
#
_cell.length_a   1.000
_cell.length_b   1.000
_cell.length_c   1.000
_cell.angle_alpha   90.00
_cell.angle_beta   90.00
_cell.angle_gamma   90.00
#
_symmetry.space_group_name_H-M   'P 1'
#
loop_
_entity.id
_entity.type
_entity.pdbx_description
1 polymer ?
#
loop_
_entity_poly.entity_id
_entity_poly.type
_entity_poly.pdbx_seq_one_letter_code
_entity_poly.pdbx_strand_id
1 'polypeptide(L)'
;MGLTNAKIQLGNPRLPDLESVEIDALADTGAVHICIPLHIQIQLKLDEIDKKEVILADGSRKLVPYVGPIELRYKNRIGFAGALVMGDQPLLGAIPMEDMDLVVVPKSREVIVNPNSPNIASSVAK
;
A
#
# COMPACT_ATOMS: atom_id res chain seq x y z
N MET A 1 9.95 3.18 17.04
CA MET A 1 10.23 1.99 16.22
C MET A 1 11.04 2.43 15.01
N GLY A 2 11.97 1.61 14.52
CA GLY A 2 12.75 1.95 13.31
C GLY A 2 11.84 1.98 12.09
N LEU A 3 11.99 3.00 11.24
CA LEU A 3 11.28 3.09 9.96
C LEU A 3 11.66 1.87 9.12
N THR A 4 10.66 1.10 8.69
CA THR A 4 10.82 -0.09 7.86
C THR A 4 10.14 0.18 6.54
N ASN A 5 10.89 0.06 5.46
CA ASN A 5 10.46 0.49 4.14
C ASN A 5 10.34 -0.70 3.18
N ALA A 6 9.46 -0.59 2.20
CA ALA A 6 9.28 -1.56 1.14
C ALA A 6 9.24 -0.86 -0.22
N LYS A 7 10.15 -1.25 -1.11
CA LYS A 7 10.08 -0.90 -2.53
C LYS A 7 8.99 -1.72 -3.20
N ILE A 8 7.88 -1.10 -3.54
CA ILE A 8 6.72 -1.76 -4.16
C ILE A 8 6.43 -1.12 -5.51
N GLN A 9 6.06 -1.94 -6.49
CA GLN A 9 5.57 -1.46 -7.77
C GLN A 9 4.06 -1.28 -7.70
N LEU A 10 3.59 -0.15 -8.17
CA LEU A 10 2.18 0.18 -8.27
C LEU A 10 1.77 0.27 -9.74
N GLY A 11 0.65 -0.36 -10.10
CA GLY A 11 0.08 -0.32 -11.44
C GLY A 11 -1.41 0.00 -11.41
N ASN A 12 -1.93 0.48 -12.53
CA ASN A 12 -3.37 0.58 -12.74
C ASN A 12 -3.83 -0.61 -13.58
N PRO A 13 -4.51 -1.61 -13.01
CA PRO A 13 -4.87 -2.83 -13.73
C PRO A 13 -5.91 -2.59 -14.83
N ARG A 14 -6.58 -1.42 -14.85
CA ARG A 14 -7.49 -1.02 -15.93
C ARG A 14 -6.74 -0.53 -17.16
N LEU A 15 -5.45 -0.21 -17.04
CA LEU A 15 -4.59 0.34 -18.08
C LEU A 15 -3.27 -0.47 -18.14
N PRO A 16 -3.27 -1.70 -18.68
CA PRO A 16 -2.10 -2.59 -18.63
C PRO A 16 -0.88 -2.08 -19.41
N ASP A 17 -1.10 -1.21 -20.41
CA ASP A 17 -0.01 -0.57 -21.18
C ASP A 17 0.55 0.68 -20.48
N LEU A 18 -0.03 1.11 -19.36
CA LEU A 18 0.47 2.23 -18.57
C LEU A 18 1.64 1.75 -17.70
N GLU A 19 2.75 2.49 -17.76
CA GLU A 19 3.94 2.20 -16.96
C GLU A 19 3.63 2.17 -15.46
N SER A 20 4.15 1.14 -14.78
CA SER A 20 4.08 1.05 -13.33
C SER A 20 4.98 2.10 -12.66
N VAL A 21 4.66 2.46 -11.43
CA VAL A 21 5.47 3.38 -10.61
C VAL A 21 6.07 2.59 -9.45
N GLU A 22 7.41 2.54 -9.36
CA GLU A 22 8.09 2.06 -8.16
C GLU A 22 8.08 3.15 -7.10
N ILE A 23 7.64 2.79 -5.89
CA ILE A 23 7.64 3.68 -4.73
C ILE A 23 8.41 3.04 -3.58
N ASP A 24 8.99 3.89 -2.73
CA ASP A 24 9.54 3.49 -1.44
C ASP A 24 8.51 3.80 -0.34
N ALA A 25 7.75 2.79 0.06
CA ALA A 25 6.65 2.94 1.01
C ALA A 25 7.08 2.60 2.44
N LEU A 26 6.74 3.47 3.39
CA LEU A 26 6.90 3.18 4.81
C LEU A 26 5.85 2.13 5.22
N ALA A 27 6.29 0.99 5.76
CA ALA A 27 5.40 0.01 6.35
C ALA A 27 4.83 0.54 7.66
N ASP A 28 3.54 0.86 7.65
CA ASP A 28 2.83 1.43 8.79
C ASP A 28 1.67 0.51 9.17
N THR A 29 1.90 -0.32 10.19
CA THR A 29 0.87 -1.22 10.73
C THR A 29 -0.26 -0.48 11.45
N GLY A 30 -0.11 0.82 11.74
CA GLY A 30 -1.17 1.68 12.27
C GLY A 30 -2.05 2.29 11.18
N ALA A 31 -1.57 2.35 9.94
CA ALA A 31 -2.37 2.73 8.78
C ALA A 31 -3.17 1.53 8.26
N VAL A 32 -4.39 1.78 7.77
CA VAL A 32 -5.26 0.71 7.24
C VAL A 32 -5.08 0.53 5.74
N HIS A 33 -5.12 1.62 4.98
CA HIS A 33 -5.03 1.61 3.52
C HIS A 33 -3.60 1.95 3.08
N ILE A 34 -3.28 1.70 1.81
CA ILE A 34 -2.14 2.37 1.19
C ILE A 34 -2.42 3.87 1.09
N CYS A 35 -1.46 4.70 1.48
CA CYS A 35 -1.51 6.14 1.25
C CYS A 35 -0.52 6.49 0.15
N ILE A 36 -0.95 7.26 -0.84
CA ILE A 36 -0.09 7.72 -1.94
C ILE A 36 -0.14 9.25 -2.06
N PRO A 37 0.97 9.89 -2.44
CA PRO A 37 0.96 11.28 -2.83
C PRO A 37 0.17 11.52 -4.12
N LEU A 38 -0.33 12.76 -4.30
CA LEU A 38 -1.10 13.16 -5.47
C LEU A 38 -0.38 12.90 -6.81
N HIS A 39 0.94 13.07 -6.86
CA HIS A 39 1.71 12.83 -8.09
C HIS A 39 1.71 11.36 -8.52
N ILE A 40 1.55 10.41 -7.59
CA ILE A 40 1.43 8.97 -7.92
C ILE A 40 0.04 8.69 -8.49
N GLN A 41 -1.01 9.27 -7.92
CA GLN A 41 -2.37 9.18 -8.46
C GLN A 41 -2.42 9.66 -9.91
N ILE A 42 -1.79 10.80 -10.22
CA ILE A 42 -1.76 11.40 -11.55
C ILE A 42 -1.03 10.48 -12.55
N GLN A 43 0.16 9.96 -12.17
CA GLN A 43 0.95 9.08 -13.04
C GLN A 43 0.20 7.79 -13.38
N LEU A 44 -0.45 7.18 -12.38
CA LEU A 44 -1.22 5.95 -12.55
C LEU A 44 -2.64 6.18 -13.10
N LYS A 45 -3.02 7.43 -13.36
CA LYS A 45 -4.36 7.83 -13.85
C LYS A 45 -5.48 7.17 -13.03
N LEU A 46 -5.35 7.24 -11.70
CA LEU A 46 -6.33 6.64 -10.80
C LEU A 46 -7.52 7.59 -10.58
N ASP A 47 -8.71 7.07 -10.84
CA ASP A 47 -9.97 7.78 -10.61
C ASP A 47 -10.29 7.86 -9.12
N GLU A 48 -10.89 8.98 -8.70
CA GLU A 48 -11.51 9.08 -7.37
C GLU A 48 -12.80 8.25 -7.35
N ILE A 49 -12.85 7.26 -6.46
CA ILE A 49 -13.99 6.37 -6.27
C ILE A 49 -14.93 6.96 -5.20
N ASP A 50 -14.34 7.49 -4.13
CA ASP A 50 -15.06 8.05 -2.98
C ASP A 50 -14.13 9.00 -2.20
N LYS A 51 -14.61 9.57 -1.10
CA LYS A 51 -13.80 10.23 -0.09
C LYS A 51 -13.91 9.53 1.26
N LYS A 52 -12.82 9.44 2.00
CA LYS A 52 -12.80 8.86 3.35
C LYS A 52 -12.36 9.88 4.40
N GLU A 53 -13.05 9.90 5.53
CA GLU A 53 -12.56 10.61 6.72
C GLU A 53 -11.42 9.79 7.32
N VAL A 54 -10.27 10.43 7.51
CA VAL A 54 -9.08 9.83 8.13
C VAL A 54 -8.74 10.59 9.42
N ILE A 55 -8.26 9.84 10.42
CA ILE A 55 -7.72 10.39 11.66
C ILE A 55 -6.20 10.33 11.56
N LEU A 56 -5.54 11.47 11.68
CA LEU A 56 -4.08 11.56 11.61
C LEU A 56 -3.45 11.28 12.97
N ALA A 57 -2.12 11.11 12.99
CA ALA A 57 -1.37 10.87 14.22
C ALA A 57 -1.50 12.00 15.26
N ASP A 58 -1.78 13.24 14.82
CA ASP A 58 -2.05 14.39 15.70
C ASP A 58 -3.50 14.46 16.20
N GLY A 59 -4.35 13.47 15.84
CA GLY A 59 -5.76 13.40 16.19
C GLY A 59 -6.68 14.26 15.31
N SER A 60 -6.13 15.05 14.37
CA SER A 60 -6.94 15.81 13.43
C SER A 60 -7.66 14.90 12.44
N ARG A 61 -8.81 15.37 11.94
CA ARG A 61 -9.61 14.66 10.95
C ARG A 61 -9.57 15.38 9.61
N LYS A 62 -9.42 14.61 8.53
CA LYS A 62 -9.44 15.15 7.17
C LYS A 62 -10.26 14.23 6.27
N LEU A 63 -11.01 14.83 5.37
CA LEU A 63 -11.65 14.12 4.27
C LEU A 63 -10.68 14.07 3.10
N VAL A 64 -10.28 12.88 2.66
CA VAL A 64 -9.28 12.69 1.59
C VAL A 64 -9.83 11.81 0.46
N PRO A 65 -9.38 12.00 -0.79
CA PRO A 65 -9.78 11.16 -1.91
C PRO A 65 -9.38 9.70 -1.69
N TYR A 66 -10.28 8.79 -2.05
CA TYR A 66 -10.05 7.35 -2.12
C TYR A 66 -10.09 6.92 -3.59
N VAL A 67 -8.98 6.40 -4.09
CA VAL A 67 -8.74 6.15 -5.52
C VAL A 67 -8.43 4.70 -5.81
N GLY A 68 -8.64 4.25 -7.04
CA GLY A 68 -8.26 2.90 -7.45
C GLY A 68 -8.94 2.45 -8.74
N PRO A 69 -8.91 1.13 -9.04
CA PRO A 69 -8.14 0.11 -8.33
C PRO A 69 -6.63 0.28 -8.52
N ILE A 70 -5.83 -0.17 -7.56
CA ILE A 70 -4.37 -0.23 -7.67
C ILE A 70 -3.90 -1.68 -7.55
N GLU A 71 -3.06 -2.11 -8.47
CA GLU A 71 -2.31 -3.36 -8.39
C GLU A 71 -0.98 -3.09 -7.68
N LEU A 72 -0.66 -3.89 -6.68
CA LEU A 72 0.61 -3.82 -5.96
C LEU A 72 1.43 -5.07 -6.29
N ARG A 73 2.73 -4.89 -6.53
CA ARG A 73 3.69 -5.98 -6.69
C ARG A 73 4.85 -5.82 -5.74
N TYR A 74 5.14 -6.89 -5.00
CA TYR A 74 6.26 -6.96 -4.08
C TYR A 74 6.85 -8.37 -4.05
N LYS A 75 8.11 -8.54 -4.47
CA LYS A 75 8.75 -9.86 -4.59
C LYS A 75 7.87 -10.81 -5.43
N ASN A 76 7.44 -11.93 -4.86
CA ASN A 76 6.53 -12.91 -5.48
C ASN A 76 5.06 -12.71 -5.07
N ARG A 77 4.68 -11.49 -4.67
CA ARG A 77 3.33 -11.15 -4.24
C ARG A 77 2.68 -10.17 -5.20
N ILE A 78 1.39 -10.37 -5.41
CA ILE A 78 0.49 -9.47 -6.12
C ILE A 78 -0.66 -9.20 -5.15
N GLY A 79 -1.08 -7.95 -5.05
CA GLY A 79 -2.25 -7.55 -4.27
C GLY A 79 -3.05 -6.48 -4.99
N PHE A 80 -4.29 -6.29 -4.55
CA PHE A 80 -5.17 -5.25 -5.09
C PHE A 80 -5.81 -4.45 -3.97
N ALA A 81 -5.77 -3.12 -4.07
CA ALA A 81 -6.38 -2.25 -3.08
C ALA A 81 -6.96 -0.98 -3.73
N GLY A 82 -7.54 -0.12 -2.90
CA GLY A 82 -7.63 1.32 -3.19
C GLY A 82 -6.69 2.10 -2.28
N ALA A 83 -6.42 3.34 -2.66
CA ALA A 83 -5.44 4.20 -2.00
C ALA A 83 -6.08 5.50 -1.48
N LEU A 84 -5.57 6.00 -0.36
CA LEU A 84 -5.88 7.34 0.13
C LEU A 84 -4.88 8.33 -0.45
N VAL A 85 -5.35 9.43 -1.02
CA VAL A 85 -4.48 10.46 -1.62
C VAL A 85 -4.17 11.53 -0.60
N MET A 86 -2.98 11.46 0.01
CA MET A 86 -2.53 12.37 1.05
C MET A 86 -1.02 12.22 1.32
N GLY A 87 -0.45 13.23 1.97
CA GLY A 87 0.96 13.23 2.37
C GLY A 87 1.93 13.32 1.19
N ASP A 88 3.21 13.22 1.52
CA ASP A 88 4.37 13.26 0.62
C ASP A 88 5.12 11.93 0.60
N GLN A 89 5.09 11.17 1.71
CA GLN A 89 5.62 9.82 1.82
C GLN A 89 4.52 8.77 1.62
N PRO A 90 4.71 7.79 0.72
CA PRO A 90 3.80 6.66 0.61
C PRO A 90 3.81 5.79 1.86
N LEU A 91 2.64 5.32 2.28
CA LEU A 91 2.47 4.41 3.41
C LEU A 91 1.89 3.08 2.94
N LEU A 92 2.49 1.97 3.34
CA LEU A 92 1.96 0.63 3.15
C LEU A 92 1.19 0.24 4.42
N GLY A 93 -0.14 0.30 4.37
CA GLY A 93 -1.04 -0.02 5.48
C GLY A 93 -1.38 -1.50 5.62
N ALA A 94 -2.21 -1.84 6.60
CA ALA A 94 -2.58 -3.20 6.97
C ALA A 94 -3.24 -3.99 5.83
N ILE A 95 -4.22 -3.42 5.12
CA ILE A 95 -4.94 -4.13 4.03
C ILE A 95 -3.97 -4.69 2.97
N PRO A 96 -3.14 -3.87 2.31
CA PRO A 96 -2.22 -4.40 1.30
C PRO A 96 -1.13 -5.31 1.90
N MET A 97 -0.74 -5.14 3.17
CA MET A 97 0.20 -6.07 3.83
C MET A 97 -0.42 -7.43 4.09
N GLU A 98 -1.67 -7.48 4.56
CA GLU A 98 -2.39 -8.72 4.82
C GLU A 98 -2.76 -9.44 3.52
N ASP A 99 -3.25 -8.70 2.51
CA ASP A 99 -3.57 -9.24 1.19
C ASP A 99 -2.35 -9.91 0.52
N MET A 100 -1.17 -9.28 0.66
CA MET A 100 0.08 -9.81 0.11
C MET A 100 0.82 -10.79 1.05
N ASP A 101 0.28 -11.09 2.24
CA ASP A 101 0.90 -11.97 3.24
C ASP A 101 2.34 -11.56 3.60
N LEU A 102 2.48 -10.30 4.01
CA LEU A 102 3.76 -9.65 4.34
C LEU A 102 3.98 -9.53 5.85
N VAL A 103 5.25 -9.56 6.25
CA VAL A 103 5.68 -9.43 7.64
C VAL A 103 6.67 -8.29 7.77
N VAL A 104 6.42 -7.37 8.71
CA VAL A 104 7.37 -6.32 9.10
C VAL A 104 8.32 -6.88 10.14
N VAL A 105 9.63 -6.79 9.92
CA VAL A 105 10.67 -7.25 10.85
C VAL A 105 11.42 -6.04 11.43
N PRO A 106 11.05 -5.53 12.62
CA PRO A 106 11.64 -4.30 13.17
C PRO A 106 13.14 -4.40 13.43
N LYS A 107 13.64 -5.61 13.72
CA LYS A 107 15.07 -5.85 14.01
C LYS A 107 15.95 -5.61 12.79
N SER A 108 15.55 -6.10 11.61
CA SER A 108 16.28 -5.88 10.35
C SER A 108 15.80 -4.64 9.59
N ARG A 109 14.66 -4.06 9.98
CA ARG A 109 13.98 -2.95 9.28
C ARG A 109 13.58 -3.30 7.85
N GLU A 110 13.08 -4.52 7.69
CA GLU A 110 12.66 -5.05 6.39
C GLU A 110 11.21 -5.48 6.42
N VAL A 111 10.53 -5.29 5.29
CA VAL A 111 9.33 -6.05 4.97
C VAL A 111 9.76 -7.33 4.27
N ILE A 112 9.25 -8.46 4.73
CA ILE A 112 9.55 -9.77 4.14
C ILE A 112 8.26 -10.47 3.73
N VAL A 113 8.43 -11.41 2.81
CA VAL A 113 7.40 -12.42 2.54
C VAL A 113 7.26 -13.28 3.79
N ASN A 114 6.03 -13.61 4.18
CA ASN A 114 5.78 -14.48 5.33
C ASN A 114 6.59 -15.79 5.21
N PRO A 115 7.50 -16.08 6.17
CA PRO A 115 8.33 -17.28 6.14
C PRO A 115 7.56 -18.61 6.21
N ASN A 116 6.33 -18.59 6.73
CA ASN A 116 5.48 -19.79 6.81
C ASN A 116 4.80 -20.12 5.47
N SER A 117 4.86 -19.22 4.50
CA SER A 117 4.20 -19.32 3.20
C SER A 117 5.12 -18.79 2.08
N PRO A 118 6.38 -19.24 1.98
CA PRO A 118 7.42 -18.56 1.20
C PRO A 118 7.10 -18.44 -0.30
N ASN A 119 6.41 -19.44 -0.86
CA ASN A 119 6.16 -19.54 -2.30
C ASN A 119 4.82 -18.92 -2.74
N ILE A 120 3.77 -19.09 -1.94
CA ILE A 120 2.40 -18.69 -2.27
C ILE A 120 1.82 -17.98 -1.05
N ALA A 121 1.21 -16.81 -1.24
CA ALA A 121 0.52 -16.09 -0.17
C ALA A 121 -0.60 -16.95 0.43
N SER A 122 -0.74 -16.90 1.75
CA SER A 122 -1.75 -17.65 2.49
C SER A 122 -2.69 -16.69 3.23
N SER A 123 -3.96 -17.08 3.35
CA SER A 123 -4.94 -16.32 4.14
C SER A 123 -5.87 -17.30 4.86
N VAL A 124 -6.52 -16.81 5.92
CA VAL A 124 -7.44 -17.59 6.74
C VAL A 124 -8.87 -17.29 6.31
N ALA A 125 -9.56 -18.31 5.78
CA ALA A 125 -11.00 -18.29 5.54
C ALA A 125 -11.65 -19.29 6.51
N LYS A 126 -12.30 -18.80 7.57
CA LYS A 126 -13.01 -19.60 8.57
C LYS A 126 -14.40 -19.04 8.81
#